data_AF-A0A7C3TNA5-F1
#
_entry.id   AF-A0A7C3TNA5-F1
#
_cell.length_a   1.000
_cell.length_b   1.000
_cell.length_c   1.000
_cell.angle_alpha   90.00
_cell.angle_beta   90.00
_cell.angle_gamma   90.00
#
_symmetry.space_group_name_H-M   'P 1'
#
loop_
_entity.id
_entity.type
_entity.pdbx_description
1 polymer ?
#
loop_
_entity_poly.entity_id
_entity_poly.type
_entity_poly.pdbx_seq_one_letter_code
_entity_poly.pdbx_strand_id
1 'polypeptide(L)' 'MKGSRTTERIDVFIRIIGLIFFILGVSIAYFTATTPLIPQISPIYYFISILFIIFGLVALISKLD' A
#
# COMPACT_ATOMS: atom_id res chain seq x y z
N MET A 1 24.14 22.06 11.45
CA MET A 1 23.32 21.18 10.57
C MET A 1 23.38 19.74 11.09
N LYS A 2 22.37 19.27 11.84
CA LYS A 2 22.35 17.91 12.45
C LYS A 2 21.02 17.17 12.25
N GLY A 3 20.14 17.69 11.39
CA GLY A 3 18.78 17.16 11.16
C GLY A 3 18.64 16.14 10.01
N SER A 4 19.69 15.89 9.21
CA SER A 4 19.58 15.11 7.97
C SER A 4 19.34 13.60 8.18
N ARG A 5 19.97 12.97 9.18
CA ARG A 5 19.87 11.51 9.39
C ARG A 5 18.51 11.03 9.89
N THR A 6 17.80 11.86 10.65
CA THR A 6 16.48 11.50 11.20
C THR A 6 15.43 11.53 10.10
N THR A 7 15.46 12.55 9.25
CA THR A 7 14.57 12.68 8.09
C THR A 7 14.73 11.49 7.14
N GLU A 8 15.97 11.13 6.79
CA GLU A 8 16.26 10.01 5.91
C GLU A 8 15.72 8.67 6.45
N ARG A 9 15.84 8.43 7.76
CA ARG A 9 15.28 7.23 8.41
C ARG A 9 13.75 7.18 8.36
N ILE A 10 13.10 8.33 8.56
CA ILE A 10 11.64 8.45 8.46
C ILE A 10 11.19 8.14 7.04
N ASP A 11 11.94 8.61 6.04
CA ASP A 11 11.59 8.42 4.63
C ASP A 11 11.68 6.95 4.21
N VAL A 12 12.74 6.27 4.62
CA VAL A 12 12.88 4.83 4.41
C VAL A 12 11.75 4.08 5.11
N PHE A 13 11.39 4.48 6.34
CA PHE A 13 10.31 3.84 7.09
C PHE A 13 8.94 4.02 6.40
N ILE A 14 8.64 5.22 5.90
CA ILE A 14 7.42 5.50 5.13
C ILE A 14 7.38 4.64 3.86
N ARG A 15 8.51 4.50 3.14
CA ARG A 15 8.58 3.64 1.95
C ARG A 15 8.38 2.16 2.26
N ILE A 16 8.93 1.67 3.37
CA ILE A 16 8.72 0.28 3.82
C ILE A 16 7.24 0.05 4.13
N ILE A 17 6.60 0.96 4.86
CA ILE A 17 5.16 0.90 5.14
C ILE A 17 4.36 0.93 3.83
N GLY A 18 4.72 1.82 2.90
CA GLY A 18 4.11 1.91 1.59
C GLY A 18 4.21 0.61 0.79
N LEU A 19 5.38 -0.03 0.81
CA LEU A 19 5.61 -1.32 0.19
C LEU A 19 4.72 -2.41 0.81
N ILE A 20 4.59 -2.44 2.13
CA ILE A 20 3.71 -3.38 2.84
C ILE A 20 2.26 -3.17 2.42
N PHE A 21 1.78 -1.92 2.40
CA PHE A 21 0.42 -1.61 1.96
C PHE A 21 0.18 -1.99 0.50
N PHE A 22 1.15 -1.74 -0.38
CA PHE A 22 1.07 -2.15 -1.77
C PHE A 22 0.97 -3.67 -1.92
N ILE A 23 1.84 -4.43 -1.25
CA ILE A 23 1.82 -5.91 -1.26
C ILE A 23 0.49 -6.44 -0.72
N LEU A 24 -0.01 -5.87 0.38
CA LEU A 24 -1.30 -6.26 0.95
C LEU A 24 -2.44 -5.97 -0.03
N GLY A 25 -2.45 -4.82 -0.67
CA GLY A 25 -3.44 -4.47 -1.70
C GLY A 25 -3.43 -5.47 -2.86
N VAL A 26 -2.27 -5.72 -3.47
CA VAL A 26 -2.13 -6.70 -4.57
C VAL A 26 -2.58 -8.10 -4.12
N SER A 27 -2.22 -8.50 -2.89
CA SER A 27 -2.63 -9.79 -2.33
C SER A 27 -4.15 -9.88 -2.18
N ILE A 28 -4.80 -8.84 -1.64
CA ILE A 28 -6.26 -8.81 -1.50
C ILE A 28 -6.93 -8.90 -2.87
N ALA A 29 -6.47 -8.16 -3.88
CA ALA A 29 -6.99 -8.28 -5.25
C ALA A 29 -6.88 -9.71 -5.78
N TYR A 30 -5.71 -10.34 -5.64
CA TYR A 30 -5.47 -11.70 -6.09
C TYR A 30 -6.39 -12.72 -5.39
N PHE A 31 -6.51 -12.66 -4.07
CA PHE A 31 -7.41 -13.54 -3.33
C PHE A 31 -8.88 -13.27 -3.64
N THR A 32 -9.26 -12.01 -3.86
CA THR A 32 -10.64 -11.65 -4.27
C THR A 32 -10.97 -12.20 -5.65
N ALA A 33 -10.00 -12.27 -6.56
CA ALA A 33 -10.17 -12.83 -7.90
C ALA A 33 -10.22 -14.36 -7.94
N THR A 34 -9.50 -15.02 -7.04
CA THR A 34 -9.32 -16.48 -7.03
C THR A 34 -10.22 -17.21 -6.03
N THR A 35 -10.77 -16.50 -5.04
CA THR A 35 -11.68 -17.06 -4.05
C THR A 35 -13.13 -16.86 -4.49
N PRO A 36 -13.98 -17.90 -4.46
CA PRO A 36 -15.40 -17.76 -4.77
C PRO A 36 -16.09 -16.96 -3.66
N LEU A 37 -16.19 -15.65 -3.88
CA LEU A 37 -16.91 -14.72 -3.01
C LEU A 37 -18.35 -14.56 -3.50
N ILE A 38 -19.23 -14.24 -2.56
CA ILE A 38 -20.59 -13.81 -2.87
C ILE A 38 -20.51 -12.51 -3.71
N PRO A 39 -21.21 -12.41 -4.85
CA PRO A 39 -21.06 -11.29 -5.80
C PRO A 39 -21.23 -9.90 -5.18
N GLN A 40 -22.07 -9.78 -4.15
CA GLN A 40 -22.33 -8.54 -3.44
C GLN A 40 -21.14 -8.04 -2.61
N ILE A 41 -20.23 -8.93 -2.19
CA ILE A 41 -19.10 -8.61 -1.30
C ILE A 41 -17.81 -8.40 -2.10
N SER A 42 -17.69 -9.03 -3.26
CA SER A 42 -16.50 -8.92 -4.13
C SER A 42 -16.10 -7.46 -4.46
N PRO A 43 -17.03 -6.54 -4.80
CA PRO A 43 -16.68 -5.14 -5.05
C PRO A 43 -16.08 -4.42 -3.83
N ILE A 44 -16.50 -4.79 -2.62
CA ILE A 44 -16.01 -4.18 -1.38
C ILE A 44 -14.54 -4.55 -1.16
N TYR A 45 -14.18 -5.82 -1.37
CA TYR A 45 -12.79 -6.25 -1.26
C TYR A 45 -11.89 -5.64 -2.34
N TYR A 46 -12.39 -5.52 -3.58
CA TYR A 46 -11.66 -4.79 -4.62
C TYR A 46 -11.48 -3.31 -4.27
N PHE A 47 -12.49 -2.67 -3.68
CA PHE A 47 -12.38 -1.29 -3.22
C PHE A 47 -11.31 -1.13 -2.13
N ILE A 48 -11.31 -2.01 -1.11
CA ILE A 48 -10.29 -2.04 -0.06
C ILE A 48 -8.90 -2.26 -0.68
N SER A 49 -8.78 -3.22 -1.59
CA SER A 49 -7.54 -3.48 -2.31
C SER A 49 -7.02 -2.24 -3.04
N ILE A 50 -7.89 -1.52 -3.74
CA ILE A 50 -7.51 -0.31 -4.48
C ILE A 50 -7.01 0.78 -3.52
N LEU A 51 -7.68 0.99 -2.37
CA LEU A 51 -7.22 1.94 -1.37
C LEU A 51 -5.80 1.61 -0.87
N PHE A 52 -5.55 0.34 -0.56
CA PHE A 52 -4.23 -0.13 -0.13
C PHE A 52 -3.16 0.08 -1.20
N ILE A 53 -3.48 -0.23 -2.46
CA ILE A 53 -2.56 -0.01 -3.58
C ILE A 53 -2.25 1.48 -3.74
N ILE A 54 -3.28 2.35 -3.73
CA ILE A 54 -3.10 3.80 -3.91
C ILE A 54 -2.26 4.37 -2.77
N PHE A 55 -2.62 4.10 -1.50
CA PHE A 55 -1.85 4.61 -0.37
C PHE A 55 -0.43 4.04 -0.33
N GLY A 56 -0.26 2.77 -0.69
CA GLY A 56 1.05 2.13 -0.80
C GLY A 56 1.92 2.80 -1.87
N LEU A 57 1.36 3.06 -3.05
CA LEU A 57 2.05 3.78 -4.13
C LEU A 57 2.40 5.20 -3.72
N VAL A 58 1.45 5.95 -3.14
CA VAL A 58 1.69 7.32 -2.66
C VAL A 58 2.84 7.35 -1.66
N ALA A 59 2.87 6.43 -0.69
CA ALA A 59 3.95 6.33 0.30
C ALA A 59 5.30 5.90 -0.32
N LEU A 60 5.29 5.04 -1.34
CA LEU A 60 6.50 4.65 -2.08
C LEU A 60 7.12 5.84 -2.84
N ILE A 61 6.27 6.68 -3.44
CA ILE A 61 6.72 7.87 -4.19
C ILE A 61 6.88 9.11 -3.30
N SER A 62 6.56 9.06 -2.00
CA SER A 62 6.40 10.24 -1.14
C SER A 62 7.67 11.02 -0.83
N LYS A 63 8.74 10.81 -1.59
CA LYS A 63 9.98 11.60 -1.63
C LYS A 63 10.79 11.13 -2.82
N LEU A 64 10.49 11.67 -3.98
CA LEU A 64 11.51 11.96 -4.98
C LEU A 64 11.90 13.41 -4.68
N ASP A 65 13.17 13.65 -4.34
CA ASP A 65 13.78 14.93 -3.91
C ASP A 65 13.96 15.12 -2.39
#